data_AF-A0A822ZH48-F1
#
_entry.id   AF-A0A822ZH48-F1
#
_cell.length_a   1.000
_cell.length_b   1.000
_cell.length_c   1.000
_cell.angle_alpha   90.00
_cell.angle_beta   90.00
_cell.angle_gamma   90.00
#
_symmetry.space_group_name_H-M   'P 1'
#
loop_
_entity.id
_entity.type
_entity.pdbx_description
1 polymer ?
#
loop_
_entity_poly.entity_id
_entity_poly.type
_entity_poly.pdbx_seq_one_letter_code
_entity_poly.pdbx_strand_id
1 'polypeptide(L)'
;MCFLVDPNLGKSVCYVQFPQRFDGIDKNNRYANHNTVFFDINLRGLDGIQGPVYLGTGCVFNRTALYGYEPPLKLKHKKAGLFSTCCGGSRKKRSKSSKKGSDKKSSKHVDPTVPIFNLEDIEQGVEGAGFDDEKSLLMSQMSLEKRFGQSSAFSAMPEIILKDAIHVISCGYEDKTDWGSEIGWIYGSVTEDILTGLKMRARGWRSIYCMPNPPAFKGSAPINLSDCLNQVFRWALGSVEILLSRHCPIWYGYSGRLKWLERFAYINTTIYSVTAIPLLSYCTLPVVCLLTGKFIIPQHSGLKWISNFASIWFISLFLSIFATGILEMRWGGVGIDEWWRNEQFWVIGGVSSHLFAAFQGLLKVLAGIDTNFTVTSKASDEEGDFAELYMFKWTTLLIPPTTLLIINLVGVVAGISYAINSGYQSWGPLFGKLFFAFWVIVHLYPFLKGLMGRQNRTPTIVVMWSILLASIFSLLWVRIDPFTTRVTGPDIQQCGSNC
;
A
#
# COMPACT_ATOMS: atom_id res chain seq x y z
N MET A 1 -27.78 3.33 -2.11
CA MET A 1 -28.66 3.77 -3.22
C MET A 1 -28.48 5.24 -3.57
N CYS A 2 -28.60 6.18 -2.62
CA CYS A 2 -28.51 7.64 -2.88
C CYS A 2 -27.45 8.06 -3.93
N PHE A 3 -26.18 7.69 -3.72
CA PHE A 3 -25.09 8.05 -4.65
C PHE A 3 -25.19 7.49 -6.08
N LEU A 4 -25.77 6.29 -6.24
CA LEU A 4 -25.87 5.62 -7.53
C LEU A 4 -27.09 6.06 -8.33
N VAL A 5 -28.14 6.52 -7.64
CA VAL A 5 -29.39 6.99 -8.24
C VAL A 5 -29.36 8.49 -8.55
N ASP A 6 -28.39 9.24 -7.99
CA ASP A 6 -28.20 10.65 -8.29
C ASP A 6 -28.00 10.87 -9.81
N PRO A 7 -28.85 11.67 -10.47
CA PRO A 7 -28.80 11.86 -11.92
C PRO A 7 -27.54 12.59 -12.41
N ASN A 8 -26.89 13.37 -11.53
CA ASN A 8 -25.68 14.13 -11.83
C ASN A 8 -24.41 13.31 -11.56
N LEU A 9 -24.39 12.58 -10.44
CA LEU A 9 -23.22 11.85 -9.98
C LEU A 9 -23.23 10.39 -10.43
N GLY A 10 -24.34 9.69 -10.21
CA GLY A 10 -24.48 8.24 -10.31
C GLY A 10 -24.11 7.66 -11.67
N LYS A 11 -24.36 8.39 -12.76
CA LYS A 11 -23.96 8.01 -14.12
C LYS A 11 -22.46 7.75 -14.30
N SER A 12 -21.63 8.39 -13.47
CA SER A 12 -20.16 8.25 -13.53
C SER A 12 -19.57 7.38 -12.43
N VAL A 13 -20.41 6.85 -11.53
CA VAL A 13 -19.97 6.06 -10.38
C VAL A 13 -19.89 4.58 -10.73
N CYS A 14 -18.73 3.96 -10.52
CA CYS A 14 -18.55 2.52 -10.71
C CYS A 14 -18.85 1.71 -9.44
N TYR A 15 -18.51 2.22 -8.26
CA TYR A 15 -18.83 1.58 -7.00
C TYR A 15 -18.82 2.56 -5.84
N VAL A 16 -19.54 2.19 -4.77
CA VAL A 16 -19.49 2.87 -3.48
C VAL A 16 -18.81 1.95 -2.47
N GLN A 17 -17.66 2.36 -1.95
CA GLN A 17 -16.86 1.64 -0.95
C GLN A 17 -17.23 2.15 0.45
N PHE A 18 -17.43 1.22 1.36
CA PHE A 18 -17.66 1.49 2.78
C PHE A 18 -16.42 1.11 3.61
N PRO A 19 -16.14 1.78 4.74
CA PRO A 19 -15.11 1.36 5.68
C PRO A 19 -15.46 -0.01 6.25
N GLN A 20 -14.53 -0.96 6.18
CA GLN A 20 -14.65 -2.18 6.94
C GLN A 20 -14.23 -1.90 8.39
N ARG A 21 -15.14 -2.08 9.34
CA ARG A 21 -14.83 -2.03 10.77
C ARG A 21 -14.73 -3.43 11.32
N PHE A 22 -14.07 -3.57 12.47
CA PHE A 22 -13.81 -4.86 13.07
C PHE A 22 -14.28 -4.89 14.52
N ASP A 23 -14.89 -6.01 14.92
CA ASP A 23 -15.24 -6.30 16.31
C ASP A 23 -14.27 -7.37 16.87
N GLY A 24 -14.29 -7.58 18.19
CA GLY A 24 -13.44 -8.60 18.85
C GLY A 24 -11.95 -8.24 18.96
N ILE A 25 -11.61 -6.96 18.87
CA ILE A 25 -10.23 -6.49 18.98
C ILE A 25 -9.85 -6.25 20.45
N ASP A 26 -8.62 -6.61 20.83
CA ASP A 26 -8.06 -6.31 22.15
C ASP A 26 -8.16 -4.82 22.48
N LYS A 27 -8.43 -4.49 23.75
CA LYS A 27 -8.55 -3.11 24.25
C LYS A 27 -7.33 -2.25 23.92
N ASN A 28 -6.14 -2.86 23.84
CA ASN A 28 -4.89 -2.16 23.54
C ASN A 28 -4.51 -2.17 22.05
N ASN A 29 -5.34 -2.75 21.18
CA ASN A 29 -5.15 -2.86 19.73
C ASN A 29 -3.67 -3.11 19.34
N ARG A 30 -3.08 -4.19 19.86
CA ARG A 30 -1.62 -4.40 19.77
C ARG A 30 -1.09 -4.49 18.34
N TYR A 31 -1.90 -5.03 17.44
CA TYR A 31 -1.52 -5.27 16.05
C TYR A 31 -2.14 -4.26 15.08
N ALA A 32 -2.63 -3.12 15.58
CA ALA A 32 -3.22 -2.07 14.77
C ALA A 32 -4.36 -2.54 13.82
N ASN A 33 -5.13 -3.57 14.23
CA ASN A 33 -6.16 -4.22 13.39
C ASN A 33 -7.29 -3.27 12.97
N HIS A 34 -7.58 -2.20 13.73
CA HIS A 34 -8.54 -1.18 13.29
C HIS A 34 -8.13 -0.47 11.99
N ASN A 35 -6.82 -0.36 11.73
CA ASN A 35 -6.24 0.31 10.57
C ASN A 35 -6.89 1.68 10.28
N THR A 36 -7.14 2.48 11.33
CA THR A 36 -7.89 3.74 11.23
C THR A 36 -7.18 4.78 10.39
N VAL A 37 -5.84 4.82 10.38
CA VAL A 37 -5.07 5.71 9.51
C VAL A 37 -5.38 5.45 8.03
N PHE A 38 -5.43 4.18 7.60
CA PHE A 38 -5.76 3.84 6.23
C PHE A 38 -7.21 4.20 5.87
N PHE A 39 -8.18 3.79 6.69
CA PHE A 39 -9.60 3.99 6.39
C PHE A 39 -10.05 5.46 6.58
N ASP A 40 -9.61 6.13 7.64
CA ASP A 40 -10.12 7.45 8.05
C ASP A 40 -9.25 8.63 7.61
N ILE A 41 -8.01 8.40 7.17
CA ILE A 41 -7.17 9.47 6.62
C ILE A 41 -6.96 9.24 5.12
N ASN A 42 -6.34 8.11 4.75
CA ASN A 42 -5.89 7.87 3.38
C ASN A 42 -7.06 7.75 2.38
N LEU A 43 -8.02 6.84 2.63
CA LEU A 43 -9.15 6.63 1.71
C LEU A 43 -10.06 7.85 1.58
N ARG A 44 -10.22 8.63 2.66
CA ARG A 44 -10.93 9.91 2.61
C ARG A 44 -10.21 10.92 1.72
N GLY A 45 -8.88 10.96 1.79
CA GLY A 45 -8.05 11.80 0.92
C GLY A 45 -8.23 11.45 -0.56
N LEU A 46 -8.24 10.15 -0.90
CA LEU A 46 -8.42 9.67 -2.28
C LEU A 46 -9.83 9.95 -2.84
N ASP A 47 -10.85 9.99 -1.99
CA ASP A 47 -12.24 10.28 -2.40
C ASP A 47 -12.40 11.66 -3.06
N GLY A 48 -11.55 12.62 -2.69
CA GLY A 48 -11.47 13.95 -3.28
C GLY A 48 -10.95 13.98 -4.73
N ILE A 49 -10.24 12.94 -5.17
CA ILE A 49 -9.61 12.88 -6.49
C ILE A 49 -10.49 12.09 -7.47
N GLN A 50 -10.47 10.77 -7.40
CA GLN A 50 -11.24 9.88 -8.27
C GLN A 50 -11.97 8.77 -7.49
N GLY A 51 -11.83 8.76 -6.16
CA GLY A 51 -12.50 7.81 -5.28
C GLY A 51 -11.52 6.87 -4.56
N PRO A 52 -11.99 6.13 -3.54
CA PRO A 52 -11.19 5.14 -2.81
C PRO A 52 -10.92 3.91 -3.66
N VAL A 53 -9.91 3.12 -3.29
CA VAL A 53 -9.65 1.82 -3.91
C VAL A 53 -10.66 0.75 -3.49
N TYR A 54 -10.85 -0.25 -4.35
CA TYR A 54 -11.67 -1.42 -4.02
C TYR A 54 -10.86 -2.36 -3.11
N LEU A 55 -11.45 -2.73 -1.97
CA LEU A 55 -10.80 -3.47 -0.88
C LEU A 55 -11.38 -4.87 -0.64
N GLY A 56 -12.12 -5.42 -1.61
CA GLY A 56 -12.66 -6.78 -1.53
C GLY A 56 -13.94 -6.93 -0.70
N THR A 57 -14.37 -5.92 0.07
CA THR A 57 -15.57 -6.00 0.92
C THR A 57 -16.35 -4.69 0.97
N GLY A 58 -17.61 -4.75 1.41
CA GLY A 58 -18.42 -3.55 1.70
C GLY A 58 -18.55 -2.63 0.50
N CYS A 59 -18.87 -3.18 -0.67
CA CYS A 59 -18.97 -2.44 -1.93
C CYS A 59 -20.27 -2.71 -2.67
N VAL A 60 -20.82 -1.67 -3.27
CA VAL A 60 -21.95 -1.78 -4.20
C VAL A 60 -21.48 -1.36 -5.58
N PHE A 61 -21.39 -2.32 -6.51
CA PHE A 61 -20.90 -2.11 -7.87
C PHE A 61 -22.03 -1.73 -8.84
N ASN A 62 -21.70 -0.85 -9.79
CA ASN A 62 -22.47 -0.64 -10.99
C ASN A 62 -22.17 -1.76 -12.00
N ARG A 63 -23.21 -2.50 -12.38
CA ARG A 63 -23.11 -3.66 -13.28
C ARG A 63 -22.47 -3.30 -14.62
N THR A 64 -22.84 -2.17 -15.22
CA THR A 64 -22.29 -1.76 -16.53
C THR A 64 -20.80 -1.48 -16.46
N ALA A 65 -20.34 -0.89 -15.35
CA ALA A 65 -18.93 -0.64 -15.12
C ALA A 65 -18.14 -1.95 -14.96
N LEU A 66 -18.72 -2.96 -14.29
CA LEU A 66 -18.11 -4.28 -14.11
C LEU A 66 -18.00 -5.05 -15.43
N TYR A 67 -19.00 -4.88 -16.32
CA TYR A 67 -18.99 -5.39 -17.69
C TYR A 67 -17.98 -4.68 -18.63
N GLY A 68 -17.26 -3.68 -18.10
CA GLY A 68 -16.17 -3.03 -18.80
C GLY A 68 -16.61 -2.00 -19.84
N TYR A 69 -17.84 -1.49 -19.73
CA TYR A 69 -18.26 -0.31 -20.47
C TYR A 69 -17.55 0.93 -19.94
N GLU A 70 -17.47 1.95 -20.79
CA GLU A 70 -16.94 3.25 -20.41
C GLU A 70 -18.04 4.14 -19.79
N PRO A 71 -17.70 5.02 -18.83
CA PRO A 71 -18.67 5.96 -18.29
C PRO A 71 -19.07 6.97 -19.37
N PRO A 72 -20.33 7.44 -19.36
CA PRO A 72 -20.83 8.43 -20.29
C PRO A 72 -19.94 9.69 -20.27
N LEU A 73 -19.62 10.20 -21.45
CA LEU A 73 -18.74 11.35 -21.59
C LEU A 73 -19.41 12.57 -20.98
N LYS A 74 -18.77 13.19 -19.99
CA LYS A 74 -19.20 14.51 -19.52
C LYS A 74 -18.99 15.50 -20.68
N LEU A 75 -20.08 16.05 -21.22
CA LEU A 75 -20.05 17.22 -22.09
C LEU A 75 -19.25 18.32 -21.39
N LYS A 76 -18.02 18.54 -21.84
CA LYS A 76 -17.21 19.66 -21.35
C LYS A 76 -17.90 20.94 -21.79
N HIS A 77 -18.63 21.60 -20.89
CA HIS A 77 -18.82 23.04 -21.03
C HIS A 77 -17.43 23.67 -21.04
N LYS A 78 -17.01 24.17 -22.22
CA LYS A 78 -15.83 25.03 -22.32
C LYS A 78 -16.09 26.22 -21.39
N LYS A 79 -15.54 26.20 -20.18
CA LYS A 79 -15.33 27.44 -19.44
C LYS A 79 -14.41 28.28 -20.33
N ALA A 80 -14.92 29.40 -20.83
CA ALA A 80 -14.10 30.39 -21.49
C ALA A 80 -12.93 30.72 -20.56
N GLY A 81 -11.72 30.41 -21.01
CA GLY A 81 -10.53 30.61 -20.20
C GLY A 81 -10.38 32.09 -19.89
N LEU A 82 -10.15 32.39 -18.61
CA LEU A 82 -9.87 33.72 -18.06
C LEU A 82 -8.60 34.39 -18.64
N PHE A 83 -7.89 33.72 -19.57
CA PHE A 83 -6.64 34.19 -20.18
C PHE A 83 -6.78 34.74 -21.61
N SER A 84 -7.99 34.93 -22.15
CA SER A 84 -8.16 35.54 -23.49
C SER A 84 -8.35 37.07 -23.49
N THR A 85 -8.19 37.76 -22.36
CA THR A 85 -8.50 39.19 -22.24
C THR A 85 -7.27 40.11 -22.22
N CYS A 86 -6.05 39.61 -22.47
CA CYS A 86 -4.84 40.42 -22.33
C CYS A 86 -4.03 40.68 -23.62
N CYS A 87 -4.53 40.30 -24.79
CA CYS A 87 -3.92 40.70 -26.07
C CYS A 87 -4.99 41.14 -27.06
N GLY A 88 -5.18 42.46 -27.17
CA GLY A 88 -5.94 43.09 -28.25
C GLY A 88 -5.36 42.70 -29.61
N GLY A 89 -6.23 42.29 -30.52
CA GLY A 89 -5.83 41.80 -31.83
C GLY A 89 -7.02 41.67 -32.77
N SER A 90 -7.57 42.81 -33.15
CA SER A 90 -8.60 42.99 -34.17
C SER A 90 -8.27 42.22 -35.46
N ARG A 91 -9.11 41.27 -35.89
CA ARG A 91 -9.14 40.84 -37.30
C ARG A 91 -10.57 40.56 -37.77
N LYS A 92 -10.86 41.21 -38.90
CA LYS A 92 -12.15 41.48 -39.53
C LYS A 92 -12.93 40.22 -39.92
N LYS A 93 -14.26 40.30 -39.74
CA LYS A 93 -15.27 39.52 -40.48
C LYS A 93 -15.09 39.73 -41.99
N ARG A 94 -15.07 38.64 -42.75
CA ARG A 94 -15.52 38.62 -44.15
C ARG A 94 -16.42 37.41 -44.36
N SER A 95 -17.66 37.70 -44.72
CA SER A 95 -18.67 36.77 -45.22
C SER A 95 -18.28 36.23 -46.59
N LYS A 96 -18.46 34.92 -46.82
CA LYS A 96 -18.85 34.37 -48.12
C LYS A 96 -19.43 32.96 -47.93
N SER A 97 -20.63 32.78 -48.46
CA SER A 97 -21.37 31.52 -48.61
C SER A 97 -20.84 30.71 -49.80
N SER A 98 -20.68 29.39 -49.65
CA SER A 98 -21.06 28.37 -50.67
C SER A 98 -20.94 26.94 -50.10
N LYS A 99 -21.73 26.03 -50.69
CA LYS A 99 -22.07 24.66 -50.28
C LYS A 99 -20.95 23.61 -50.45
N LYS A 100 -21.07 22.54 -49.63
CA LYS A 100 -20.75 21.09 -49.78
C LYS A 100 -19.35 20.65 -50.23
N GLY A 101 -18.78 19.72 -49.45
CA GLY A 101 -17.72 18.80 -49.90
C GLY A 101 -16.92 18.15 -48.75
N SER A 102 -17.26 16.89 -48.46
CA SER A 102 -16.49 15.78 -47.86
C SER A 102 -15.17 16.00 -47.07
N ASP A 103 -15.11 15.27 -45.95
CA ASP A 103 -13.97 14.56 -45.35
C ASP A 103 -12.71 15.32 -44.91
N LYS A 104 -12.51 15.31 -43.57
CA LYS A 104 -11.25 14.86 -42.92
C LYS A 104 -11.42 14.88 -41.40
N LYS A 105 -11.72 13.72 -40.80
CA LYS A 105 -11.43 13.47 -39.37
C LYS A 105 -9.91 13.37 -39.24
N SER A 106 -9.31 14.27 -38.46
CA SER A 106 -7.89 14.26 -38.17
C SER A 106 -7.52 13.06 -37.30
N SER A 107 -6.46 12.37 -37.73
CA SER A 107 -5.86 11.24 -37.04
C SER A 107 -5.29 11.68 -35.69
N LYS A 108 -5.68 10.94 -34.64
CA LYS A 108 -4.82 10.73 -33.48
C LYS A 108 -4.60 9.23 -33.38
N HIS A 109 -3.33 8.83 -33.31
CA HIS A 109 -2.92 7.45 -33.08
C HIS A 109 -3.64 6.89 -31.84
N VAL A 110 -4.53 5.93 -32.06
CA VAL A 110 -5.19 5.13 -31.02
C VAL A 110 -4.84 3.68 -31.31
N ASP A 111 -4.44 2.97 -30.27
CA ASP A 111 -4.08 1.55 -30.27
C ASP A 111 -5.29 0.70 -30.72
N PRO A 112 -5.17 -0.19 -31.73
CA PRO A 112 -6.30 -0.89 -32.34
C PRO A 112 -6.89 -2.05 -31.51
N THR A 113 -6.44 -2.26 -30.27
CA THR A 113 -6.80 -3.44 -29.48
C THR A 113 -8.08 -3.32 -28.64
N VAL A 114 -8.74 -2.16 -28.57
CA VAL A 114 -9.98 -1.99 -27.77
C VAL A 114 -11.07 -1.30 -28.60
N PRO A 115 -12.16 -2.00 -28.99
CA PRO A 115 -13.30 -1.35 -29.62
C PRO A 115 -14.02 -0.41 -28.64
N ILE A 116 -14.26 0.82 -29.08
CA ILE A 116 -14.97 1.86 -28.35
C ILE A 116 -16.48 1.55 -28.42
N PHE A 117 -17.10 1.29 -27.27
CA PHE A 117 -18.56 1.16 -27.16
C PHE A 117 -19.08 2.25 -26.23
N ASN A 118 -19.66 3.31 -26.79
CA ASN A 118 -20.42 4.29 -26.00
C ASN A 118 -21.85 3.77 -25.81
N LEU A 119 -22.44 4.07 -24.65
CA LEU A 119 -23.84 3.74 -24.35
C LEU A 119 -24.83 4.34 -25.37
N GLU A 120 -24.45 5.47 -25.99
CA GLU A 120 -25.25 6.21 -26.98
C GLU A 120 -25.26 5.53 -28.37
N ASP A 121 -24.25 4.71 -28.70
CA ASP A 121 -24.14 4.05 -30.00
C ASP A 121 -25.13 2.86 -30.14
N ILE A 122 -25.74 2.41 -29.03
CA ILE A 122 -26.73 1.31 -29.00
C ILE A 122 -28.16 1.85 -29.17
N GLU A 123 -28.45 3.10 -28.78
CA GLU A 123 -29.79 3.69 -28.88
C GLU A 123 -30.14 4.22 -30.28
N GLN A 124 -29.15 4.52 -31.14
CA GLN A 124 -29.38 5.07 -32.49
C GLN A 124 -29.56 4.04 -33.61
N GLY A 125 -29.46 2.74 -33.32
CA GLY A 125 -29.51 1.67 -34.34
C GLY A 125 -30.90 1.29 -34.87
N VAL A 126 -31.96 2.05 -34.58
CA VAL A 126 -33.35 1.63 -34.85
C VAL A 126 -33.95 2.24 -36.13
N GLU A 127 -33.28 3.18 -36.82
CA GLU A 127 -33.84 3.79 -38.03
C GLU A 127 -32.89 3.76 -39.24
N GLY A 128 -33.11 2.76 -40.10
CA GLY A 128 -32.62 2.72 -41.48
C GLY A 128 -31.88 1.43 -41.82
N ALA A 129 -32.56 0.43 -42.38
CA ALA A 129 -31.96 -0.85 -42.79
C ALA A 129 -31.40 -0.77 -44.22
N GLY A 130 -30.08 -0.77 -44.37
CA GLY A 130 -29.34 -1.09 -45.60
C GLY A 130 -28.52 -2.38 -45.44
N PHE A 131 -28.12 -3.00 -46.56
CA PHE A 131 -27.39 -4.29 -46.58
C PHE A 131 -26.01 -4.26 -45.89
N ASP A 132 -25.38 -3.08 -45.77
CA ASP A 132 -24.17 -2.88 -44.97
C ASP A 132 -24.43 -2.91 -43.45
N ASP A 133 -25.67 -2.66 -43.01
CA ASP A 133 -26.06 -2.67 -41.61
C ASP A 133 -26.24 -4.09 -41.06
N GLU A 134 -26.66 -5.05 -41.88
CA GLU A 134 -26.74 -6.46 -41.44
C GLU A 134 -25.36 -7.04 -41.16
N LYS A 135 -24.36 -6.72 -41.98
CA LYS A 135 -22.97 -7.14 -41.76
C LYS A 135 -22.37 -6.44 -40.54
N SER A 136 -22.72 -5.17 -40.30
CA SER A 136 -22.26 -4.44 -39.11
C SER A 136 -22.93 -4.96 -37.82
N LEU A 137 -24.22 -5.30 -37.87
CA LEU A 137 -24.97 -5.95 -36.79
C LEU A 137 -24.43 -7.35 -36.48
N LEU A 138 -24.15 -8.16 -37.50
CA LEU A 138 -23.53 -9.49 -37.32
C LEU A 138 -22.13 -9.40 -36.74
N MET A 139 -21.29 -8.45 -37.20
CA MET A 139 -19.97 -8.22 -36.61
C MET A 139 -20.07 -7.70 -35.17
N SER A 140 -21.06 -6.86 -34.86
CA SER A 140 -21.37 -6.40 -33.51
C SER A 140 -21.78 -7.56 -32.60
N GLN A 141 -22.66 -8.44 -33.08
CA GLN A 141 -23.11 -9.62 -32.34
C GLN A 141 -21.96 -10.62 -32.10
N MET A 142 -21.14 -10.91 -33.11
CA MET A 142 -19.95 -11.74 -32.95
C MET A 142 -18.95 -11.13 -31.96
N SER A 143 -18.81 -9.80 -31.94
CA SER A 143 -17.96 -9.11 -30.96
C SER A 143 -18.51 -9.20 -29.53
N LEU A 144 -19.84 -9.13 -29.37
CA LEU A 144 -20.51 -9.31 -28.07
C LEU A 144 -20.42 -10.75 -27.58
N GLU A 145 -20.62 -11.74 -28.44
CA GLU A 145 -20.48 -13.16 -28.10
C GLU A 145 -19.05 -13.50 -27.71
N LYS A 146 -18.06 -12.98 -28.44
CA LYS A 146 -16.65 -13.12 -28.05
C LYS A 146 -16.39 -12.48 -26.69
N ARG A 147 -17.00 -11.33 -26.42
CA ARG A 147 -16.73 -10.55 -25.21
C ARG A 147 -17.40 -11.13 -23.97
N PHE A 148 -18.66 -11.54 -24.06
CA PHE A 148 -19.49 -11.96 -22.92
C PHE A 148 -19.79 -13.46 -22.86
N GLY A 149 -19.44 -14.21 -23.91
CA GLY A 149 -19.83 -15.61 -24.08
C GLY A 149 -21.15 -15.75 -24.85
N GLN A 150 -21.41 -16.96 -25.34
CA GLN A 150 -22.66 -17.29 -26.03
C GLN A 150 -23.76 -17.60 -25.01
N SER A 151 -24.77 -16.74 -24.96
CA SER A 151 -26.01 -16.97 -24.20
C SER A 151 -27.20 -16.36 -24.94
N SER A 152 -28.22 -17.17 -25.24
CA SER A 152 -29.45 -16.75 -25.90
C SER A 152 -30.46 -16.15 -24.92
N ALA A 153 -30.10 -15.10 -24.20
CA ALA A 153 -30.97 -14.56 -23.16
C ALA A 153 -32.00 -13.56 -23.74
N PHE A 154 -33.09 -14.07 -24.33
CA PHE A 154 -34.25 -13.26 -24.76
C PHE A 154 -35.62 -13.95 -24.55
N SER A 155 -35.76 -14.85 -23.56
CA SER A 155 -37.08 -15.45 -23.26
C SER A 155 -37.42 -15.43 -21.77
N ALA A 156 -38.65 -14.99 -21.45
CA ALA A 156 -39.15 -14.76 -20.09
C ALA A 156 -39.69 -16.03 -19.39
N MET A 157 -39.46 -17.22 -19.94
CA MET A 157 -39.95 -18.49 -19.36
C MET A 157 -39.01 -18.98 -18.24
N PRO A 158 -39.52 -19.31 -17.03
CA PRO A 158 -38.69 -19.73 -15.89
C PRO A 158 -37.78 -20.94 -16.16
N GLU A 159 -38.26 -21.93 -16.92
CA GLU A 159 -37.49 -23.13 -17.27
C GLU A 159 -36.31 -22.82 -18.19
N ILE A 160 -36.50 -21.88 -19.12
CA ILE A 160 -35.44 -21.42 -20.03
C ILE A 160 -34.41 -20.61 -19.24
N ILE A 161 -34.85 -19.73 -18.34
CA ILE A 161 -33.97 -18.97 -17.45
C ILE A 161 -33.11 -19.89 -16.58
N LEU A 162 -33.68 -20.97 -16.03
CA LEU A 162 -32.93 -21.94 -15.23
C LEU A 162 -31.88 -22.68 -16.07
N LYS A 163 -32.25 -23.12 -17.27
CA LYS A 163 -31.32 -23.79 -18.19
C LYS A 163 -30.17 -22.86 -18.62
N ASP A 164 -30.48 -21.61 -18.92
CA ASP A 164 -29.48 -20.59 -19.27
C ASP A 164 -28.58 -20.26 -18.07
N ALA A 165 -29.14 -20.18 -16.85
CA ALA A 165 -28.35 -20.01 -15.65
C ALA A 165 -27.36 -21.17 -15.43
N ILE A 166 -27.78 -22.42 -15.69
CA ILE A 166 -26.90 -23.60 -15.64
C ILE A 166 -25.80 -23.52 -16.70
N HIS A 167 -26.13 -23.03 -17.90
CA HIS A 167 -25.15 -22.84 -18.97
C HIS A 167 -24.11 -21.77 -18.64
N VAL A 168 -24.53 -20.62 -18.10
CA VAL A 168 -23.64 -19.49 -17.76
C VAL A 168 -22.67 -19.81 -16.63
N ILE A 169 -23.01 -20.74 -15.73
CA ILE A 169 -22.11 -21.22 -14.66
C ILE A 169 -21.28 -22.45 -15.05
N SER A 170 -21.34 -22.87 -16.32
CA SER A 170 -20.57 -24.02 -16.78
C SER A 170 -19.07 -23.73 -16.83
N CYS A 171 -18.24 -24.76 -16.62
CA CYS A 171 -16.78 -24.61 -16.54
C CYS A 171 -16.14 -24.05 -17.81
N GLY A 172 -16.75 -24.27 -18.97
CA GLY A 172 -16.27 -23.78 -20.27
C GLY A 172 -16.85 -22.44 -20.69
N TYR A 173 -17.68 -21.79 -19.86
CA TYR A 173 -18.35 -20.54 -20.25
C TYR A 173 -17.35 -19.40 -20.49
N GLU A 174 -16.29 -19.35 -19.68
CA GLU A 174 -15.27 -18.31 -19.77
C GLU A 174 -14.22 -18.59 -20.85
N ASP A 175 -14.23 -19.78 -21.46
CA ASP A 175 -13.26 -20.18 -22.48
C ASP A 175 -13.36 -19.27 -23.72
N LYS A 176 -12.23 -18.67 -24.09
CA LYS A 176 -12.11 -17.75 -25.24
C LYS A 176 -12.96 -16.48 -25.13
N THR A 177 -13.44 -16.16 -23.94
CA THR A 177 -14.12 -14.89 -23.65
C THR A 177 -13.18 -13.86 -23.04
N ASP A 178 -13.68 -12.62 -22.89
CA ASP A 178 -12.94 -11.54 -22.24
C ASP A 178 -13.17 -11.49 -20.70
N TRP A 179 -13.89 -12.47 -20.14
CA TRP A 179 -14.05 -12.62 -18.69
C TRP A 179 -12.70 -12.82 -18.00
N GLY A 180 -12.49 -12.14 -16.88
CA GLY A 180 -11.25 -12.21 -16.11
C GLY A 180 -10.07 -11.44 -16.71
N SER A 181 -9.99 -11.31 -18.03
CA SER A 181 -8.89 -10.64 -18.71
C SER A 181 -9.14 -9.14 -18.88
N GLU A 182 -10.35 -8.77 -19.30
CA GLU A 182 -10.77 -7.38 -19.52
C GLU A 182 -12.06 -7.03 -18.76
N ILE A 183 -12.88 -8.02 -18.41
CA ILE A 183 -14.23 -7.83 -17.85
C ILE A 183 -14.40 -8.62 -16.56
N GLY A 184 -15.24 -8.11 -15.65
CA GLY A 184 -15.44 -8.74 -14.35
C GLY A 184 -14.28 -8.45 -13.40
N TRP A 185 -14.01 -9.39 -12.51
CA TRP A 185 -12.83 -9.37 -11.64
C TRP A 185 -11.60 -9.78 -12.42
N ILE A 186 -10.54 -8.99 -12.34
CA ILE A 186 -9.35 -9.19 -13.17
C ILE A 186 -8.45 -10.28 -12.60
N TYR A 187 -8.17 -11.31 -13.39
CA TYR A 187 -7.37 -12.47 -13.02
C TYR A 187 -5.86 -12.17 -13.02
N GLY A 188 -5.10 -13.01 -12.32
CA GLY A 188 -3.63 -13.03 -12.37
C GLY A 188 -2.90 -12.36 -11.22
N SER A 189 -3.62 -11.87 -10.20
CA SER A 189 -3.03 -11.42 -8.94
C SER A 189 -3.83 -11.90 -7.74
N VAL A 190 -3.14 -12.16 -6.62
CA VAL A 190 -3.76 -12.46 -5.31
C VAL A 190 -4.56 -11.27 -4.77
N THR A 191 -4.30 -10.05 -5.27
CA THR A 191 -5.05 -8.83 -4.93
C THR A 191 -5.85 -8.36 -6.16
N GLU A 192 -6.77 -9.21 -6.62
CA GLU A 192 -7.64 -8.92 -7.76
C GLU A 192 -8.57 -7.72 -7.49
N ASP A 193 -8.84 -7.42 -6.23
CA ASP A 193 -9.64 -6.29 -5.78
C ASP A 193 -9.06 -4.94 -6.24
N ILE A 194 -7.82 -4.63 -5.85
CA ILE A 194 -7.13 -3.40 -6.21
C ILE A 194 -6.97 -3.30 -7.74
N LEU A 195 -6.62 -4.43 -8.38
CA LEU A 195 -6.43 -4.52 -9.82
C LEU A 195 -7.72 -4.25 -10.61
N THR A 196 -8.84 -4.83 -10.18
CA THR A 196 -10.16 -4.60 -10.77
C THR A 196 -10.55 -3.14 -10.64
N GLY A 197 -10.35 -2.55 -9.46
CA GLY A 197 -10.55 -1.12 -9.24
C GLY A 197 -9.70 -0.25 -10.17
N LEU A 198 -8.45 -0.66 -10.45
CA LEU A 198 -7.52 0.06 -11.34
C LEU A 198 -8.00 0.04 -12.77
N LYS A 199 -8.41 -1.12 -13.25
CA LYS A 199 -8.96 -1.28 -14.59
C LYS A 199 -10.17 -0.36 -14.80
N MET A 200 -11.12 -0.36 -13.86
CA MET A 200 -12.32 0.48 -13.95
C MET A 200 -11.98 1.97 -13.92
N ARG A 201 -11.10 2.42 -13.02
CA ARG A 201 -10.71 3.84 -12.93
C ARG A 201 -9.86 4.30 -14.11
N ALA A 202 -9.04 3.43 -14.69
CA ALA A 202 -8.31 3.72 -15.93
C ALA A 202 -9.25 3.99 -17.10
N ARG A 203 -10.44 3.36 -17.15
CA ARG A 203 -11.53 3.67 -18.11
C ARG A 203 -12.22 5.01 -17.83
N GLY A 204 -11.95 5.66 -16.70
CA GLY A 204 -12.49 6.97 -16.33
C GLY A 204 -13.66 6.94 -15.36
N TRP A 205 -14.00 5.77 -14.83
CA TRP A 205 -15.01 5.67 -13.77
C TRP A 205 -14.53 6.33 -12.48
N ARG A 206 -15.50 6.75 -11.65
CA ARG A 206 -15.27 7.31 -10.31
C ARG A 206 -15.82 6.36 -9.25
N SER A 207 -15.12 6.18 -8.14
CA SER A 207 -15.67 5.54 -6.93
C SER A 207 -16.02 6.57 -5.87
N ILE A 208 -16.83 6.18 -4.89
CA ILE A 208 -17.23 7.02 -3.76
C ILE A 208 -16.92 6.31 -2.46
N TYR A 209 -16.40 7.05 -1.48
CA TYR A 209 -16.22 6.57 -0.11
C TYR A 209 -17.36 7.04 0.81
N CYS A 210 -18.11 6.10 1.38
CA CYS A 210 -19.23 6.42 2.28
C CYS A 210 -18.98 5.86 3.68
N MET A 211 -19.00 6.72 4.69
CA MET A 211 -18.80 6.35 6.10
C MET A 211 -20.04 6.70 6.93
N PRO A 212 -21.04 5.82 6.97
CA PRO A 212 -22.20 6.04 7.82
C PRO A 212 -21.84 5.89 9.30
N ASN A 213 -22.64 6.54 10.16
CA ASN A 213 -22.66 6.32 11.60
C ASN A 213 -24.07 5.85 11.99
N PRO A 214 -24.24 4.62 12.51
CA PRO A 214 -23.21 3.63 12.86
C PRO A 214 -22.52 2.97 11.65
N PRO A 215 -21.39 2.25 11.85
CA PRO A 215 -20.72 1.51 10.78
C PRO A 215 -21.66 0.51 10.10
N ALA A 216 -21.72 0.54 8.78
CA ALA A 216 -22.59 -0.35 8.00
C ALA A 216 -22.05 -1.79 7.85
N PHE A 217 -20.72 -1.95 7.85
CA PHE A 217 -20.07 -3.24 7.69
C PHE A 217 -19.07 -3.47 8.82
N LYS A 218 -19.29 -4.56 9.56
CA LYS A 218 -18.43 -5.05 10.63
C LYS A 218 -18.02 -6.49 10.33
N GLY A 219 -16.77 -6.84 10.62
CA GLY A 219 -16.27 -8.21 10.50
C GLY A 219 -15.31 -8.57 11.62
N SER A 220 -14.81 -9.80 11.59
CA SER A 220 -13.81 -10.26 12.55
C SER A 220 -12.40 -9.97 12.05
N ALA A 221 -11.52 -9.49 12.93
CA ALA A 221 -10.10 -9.28 12.63
C ALA A 221 -9.25 -10.49 13.08
N PRO A 222 -8.06 -10.72 12.47
CA PRO A 222 -7.13 -11.73 12.98
C PRO A 222 -6.71 -11.42 14.41
N ILE A 223 -6.73 -12.44 15.24
CA ILE A 223 -6.60 -12.28 16.69
C ILE A 223 -5.12 -12.41 17.14
N ASN A 224 -4.31 -13.21 16.44
CA ASN A 224 -2.87 -13.39 16.72
C ASN A 224 -1.96 -12.71 15.69
N LEU A 225 -0.69 -12.49 16.08
CA LEU A 225 0.31 -11.79 15.26
C LEU A 225 0.59 -12.52 13.95
N SER A 226 0.71 -13.85 14.00
CA SER A 226 1.14 -14.66 12.86
C SER A 226 0.09 -14.65 11.75
N ASP A 227 -1.19 -14.72 12.11
CA ASP A 227 -2.30 -14.64 11.16
C ASP A 227 -2.41 -13.24 10.56
N CYS A 228 -2.19 -12.19 11.37
CA CYS A 228 -2.11 -10.81 10.88
C CYS A 228 -0.94 -10.61 9.89
N LEU A 229 0.25 -11.12 10.19
CA LEU A 229 1.41 -11.06 9.29
C LEU A 229 1.20 -11.87 8.01
N ASN A 230 0.56 -13.04 8.08
CA ASN A 230 0.20 -13.82 6.90
C ASN A 230 -0.81 -13.09 6.02
N GLN A 231 -1.76 -12.37 6.62
CA GLN A 231 -2.70 -11.53 5.87
C GLN A 231 -1.96 -10.38 5.14
N VAL A 232 -1.12 -9.64 5.86
CA VAL A 232 -0.30 -8.56 5.27
C VAL A 232 0.63 -9.10 4.19
N PHE A 233 1.18 -10.30 4.38
CA PHE A 233 2.01 -10.97 3.39
C PHE A 233 1.24 -11.22 2.08
N ARG A 234 -0.01 -11.70 2.14
CA ARG A 234 -0.84 -11.90 0.93
C ARG A 234 -1.09 -10.58 0.19
N TRP A 235 -1.39 -9.52 0.92
CA TRP A 235 -1.58 -8.18 0.33
C TRP A 235 -0.31 -7.67 -0.34
N ALA A 236 0.83 -7.83 0.34
CA ALA A 236 2.13 -7.41 -0.17
C ALA A 236 2.55 -8.21 -1.40
N LEU A 237 2.27 -9.51 -1.43
CA LEU A 237 2.57 -10.39 -2.56
C LEU A 237 1.75 -9.98 -3.79
N GLY A 238 0.42 -9.83 -3.65
CA GLY A 238 -0.42 -9.39 -4.75
C GLY A 238 -0.04 -8.00 -5.28
N SER A 239 0.38 -7.09 -4.39
CA SER A 239 0.86 -5.76 -4.79
C SER A 239 2.12 -5.84 -5.66
N VAL A 240 3.05 -6.74 -5.34
CA VAL A 240 4.26 -7.01 -6.15
C VAL A 240 3.90 -7.68 -7.47
N GLU A 241 2.95 -8.61 -7.48
CA GLU A 241 2.45 -9.21 -8.72
C GLU A 241 1.87 -8.14 -9.66
N ILE A 242 1.05 -7.21 -9.14
CA ILE A 242 0.53 -6.09 -9.93
C ILE A 242 1.66 -5.22 -10.45
N LEU A 243 2.64 -4.86 -9.61
CA LEU A 243 3.79 -4.03 -9.97
C LEU A 243 4.61 -4.62 -11.12
N LEU A 244 4.75 -5.95 -11.16
CA LEU A 244 5.52 -6.67 -12.17
C LEU A 244 4.66 -7.17 -13.34
N SER A 245 3.34 -6.99 -13.29
CA SER A 245 2.41 -7.40 -14.35
C SER A 245 2.29 -6.38 -15.48
N ARG A 246 1.57 -6.78 -16.56
CA ARG A 246 1.14 -5.86 -17.64
C ARG A 246 0.28 -4.69 -17.15
N HIS A 247 -0.31 -4.79 -15.96
CA HIS A 247 -1.23 -3.80 -15.39
C HIS A 247 -0.55 -2.82 -14.40
N CYS A 248 0.78 -2.78 -14.35
CA CYS A 248 1.50 -1.87 -13.46
C CYS A 248 1.12 -0.40 -13.71
N PRO A 249 0.70 0.36 -12.68
CA PRO A 249 0.29 1.77 -12.79
C PRO A 249 1.35 2.70 -13.40
N ILE A 250 2.63 2.31 -13.40
CA ILE A 250 3.74 3.09 -13.94
C ILE A 250 3.68 3.20 -15.47
N TRP A 251 3.20 2.18 -16.18
CA TRP A 251 3.11 2.16 -17.65
C TRP A 251 1.72 1.82 -18.19
N TYR A 252 0.84 1.23 -17.39
CA TYR A 252 -0.50 0.84 -17.80
C TYR A 252 -1.47 2.03 -17.90
N GLY A 253 -2.33 2.05 -18.92
CA GLY A 253 -3.49 2.95 -18.99
C GLY A 253 -3.18 4.43 -19.16
N TYR A 254 -2.08 4.80 -19.83
CA TYR A 254 -1.77 6.20 -20.17
C TYR A 254 -2.67 6.80 -21.25
N SER A 255 -3.22 5.95 -22.11
CA SER A 255 -4.31 6.31 -23.04
C SER A 255 -5.66 6.48 -22.34
N GLY A 256 -5.76 6.09 -21.07
CA GLY A 256 -6.99 6.13 -20.29
C GLY A 256 -7.30 7.49 -19.66
N ARG A 257 -8.29 7.48 -18.76
CA ARG A 257 -8.83 8.66 -18.07
C ARG A 257 -8.49 8.69 -16.57
N LEU A 258 -7.40 8.03 -16.18
CA LEU A 258 -6.89 8.04 -14.81
C LEU A 258 -6.23 9.38 -14.47
N LYS A 259 -6.68 10.05 -13.41
CA LYS A 259 -6.05 11.31 -12.96
C LYS A 259 -4.61 11.07 -12.51
N TRP A 260 -3.74 12.05 -12.68
CA TRP A 260 -2.32 11.92 -12.33
C TRP A 260 -2.08 11.65 -10.83
N LEU A 261 -2.76 12.38 -9.93
CA LEU A 261 -2.67 12.13 -8.49
C LEU A 261 -3.21 10.75 -8.10
N GLU A 262 -4.27 10.28 -8.77
CA GLU A 262 -4.82 8.93 -8.57
C GLU A 262 -3.81 7.87 -9.01
N ARG A 263 -3.16 8.07 -10.16
CA ARG A 263 -2.07 7.21 -10.63
C ARG A 263 -0.93 7.16 -9.62
N PHE A 264 -0.54 8.30 -9.06
CA PHE A 264 0.50 8.34 -8.03
C PHE A 264 0.10 7.52 -6.78
N ALA A 265 -1.15 7.63 -6.32
CA ALA A 265 -1.67 6.82 -5.21
C ALA A 265 -1.63 5.31 -5.51
N TYR A 266 -1.95 4.93 -6.75
CA TYR A 266 -1.82 3.55 -7.20
C TYR A 266 -0.38 3.07 -7.26
N ILE A 267 0.54 3.88 -7.78
CA ILE A 267 1.97 3.56 -7.77
C ILE A 267 2.42 3.31 -6.33
N ASN A 268 2.07 4.19 -5.40
CA ASN A 268 2.37 4.04 -3.97
C ASN A 268 1.81 2.71 -3.41
N THR A 269 0.57 2.39 -3.75
CA THR A 269 -0.12 1.15 -3.32
C THR A 269 0.50 -0.11 -3.93
N THR A 270 1.18 -0.03 -5.07
CA THR A 270 1.85 -1.20 -5.68
C THR A 270 3.31 -1.35 -5.24
N ILE A 271 4.00 -0.23 -4.95
CA ILE A 271 5.44 -0.24 -4.67
C ILE A 271 5.79 -0.38 -3.18
N TYR A 272 4.81 -0.22 -2.27
CA TYR A 272 5.09 -0.17 -0.82
C TYR A 272 5.84 -1.41 -0.32
N SER A 273 5.59 -2.60 -0.87
CA SER A 273 6.30 -3.83 -0.47
C SER A 273 7.80 -3.75 -0.73
N VAL A 274 8.21 -3.06 -1.79
CA VAL A 274 9.63 -2.89 -2.17
C VAL A 274 10.37 -1.98 -1.18
N THR A 275 9.65 -1.08 -0.50
CA THR A 275 10.24 -0.22 0.54
C THR A 275 10.78 -1.00 1.75
N ALA A 276 10.43 -2.28 1.88
CA ALA A 276 11.00 -3.18 2.87
C ALA A 276 12.53 -3.30 2.79
N ILE A 277 13.11 -3.28 1.59
CA ILE A 277 14.55 -3.43 1.38
C ILE A 277 15.36 -2.26 1.98
N PRO A 278 15.06 -0.98 1.62
CA PRO A 278 15.73 0.14 2.26
C PRO A 278 15.37 0.25 3.75
N LEU A 279 14.15 -0.11 4.17
CA LEU A 279 13.78 -0.11 5.58
C LEU A 279 14.62 -1.11 6.40
N LEU A 280 14.78 -2.35 5.93
CA LEU A 280 15.64 -3.36 6.58
C LEU A 280 17.07 -2.87 6.74
N SER A 281 17.61 -2.27 5.67
CA SER A 281 18.95 -1.67 5.68
C SER A 281 19.03 -0.54 6.71
N TYR A 282 18.04 0.34 6.76
CA TYR A 282 17.95 1.44 7.72
C TYR A 282 17.87 0.95 9.16
N CYS A 283 17.07 -0.09 9.44
CA CYS A 283 16.96 -0.68 10.79
C CYS A 283 18.22 -1.46 11.23
N THR A 284 19.06 -1.89 10.29
CA THR A 284 20.33 -2.57 10.56
C THR A 284 21.50 -1.59 10.75
N LEU A 285 21.39 -0.38 10.20
CA LEU A 285 22.45 0.62 10.23
C LEU A 285 22.91 0.99 11.67
N PRO A 286 22.02 1.20 12.67
CA PRO A 286 22.43 1.59 14.02
C PRO A 286 23.32 0.55 14.70
N VAL A 287 23.00 -0.75 14.59
CA VAL A 287 23.83 -1.82 15.16
C VAL A 287 25.20 -1.89 14.49
N VAL A 288 25.27 -1.73 13.16
CA VAL A 288 26.56 -1.69 12.46
C VAL A 288 27.40 -0.52 12.97
N CYS A 289 26.81 0.65 13.19
CA CYS A 289 27.51 1.82 13.74
C CYS A 289 27.95 1.64 15.21
N LEU A 290 27.17 0.92 16.01
CA LEU A 290 27.52 0.60 17.39
C LEU A 290 28.70 -0.39 17.45
N LEU A 291 28.69 -1.43 16.60
CA LEU A 291 29.71 -2.48 16.60
C LEU A 291 31.02 -2.06 15.91
N THR A 292 30.95 -1.30 14.81
CA THR A 292 32.15 -0.89 14.06
C THR A 292 32.83 0.36 14.61
N GLY A 293 32.21 1.05 15.56
CA GLY A 293 32.69 2.33 16.07
C GLY A 293 32.54 3.51 15.09
N LYS A 294 32.20 3.28 13.81
CA LYS A 294 32.00 4.34 12.81
C LYS A 294 30.64 5.03 12.99
N PHE A 295 30.57 6.33 12.69
CA PHE A 295 29.32 7.10 12.69
C PHE A 295 28.93 7.49 11.26
N ILE A 296 27.62 7.54 10.99
CA ILE A 296 27.05 7.77 9.65
C ILE A 296 27.41 9.17 9.14
N ILE A 297 27.53 10.13 10.06
CA ILE A 297 27.90 11.52 9.73
C ILE A 297 29.42 11.67 9.95
N PRO A 298 30.19 12.08 8.94
CA PRO A 298 31.64 12.12 9.02
C PRO A 298 32.14 13.08 10.12
N GLN A 299 33.04 12.58 10.97
CA GLN A 299 33.74 13.33 12.03
C GLN A 299 34.94 14.13 11.52
N HIS A 300 35.47 13.78 10.34
CA HIS A 300 36.81 14.19 9.90
C HIS A 300 36.76 15.34 8.90
N SER A 301 36.63 16.58 9.38
CA SER A 301 37.12 17.78 8.65
C SER A 301 36.85 19.07 9.42
N GLY A 302 37.44 19.29 10.61
CA GLY A 302 37.48 20.62 11.27
C GLY A 302 36.14 21.32 11.57
N LEU A 303 35.02 20.67 11.23
CA LEU A 303 33.66 21.16 11.36
C LEU A 303 33.15 20.56 12.66
N LYS A 304 33.34 21.30 13.76
CA LYS A 304 32.78 21.03 15.09
C LYS A 304 31.39 20.42 14.94
N TRP A 305 31.27 19.11 15.13
CA TRP A 305 30.13 18.24 15.50
C TRP A 305 28.68 18.54 15.10
N ILE A 306 28.43 19.57 14.32
CA ILE A 306 27.19 20.19 13.85
C ILE A 306 27.69 21.57 13.40
N SER A 307 27.81 21.84 12.10
CA SER A 307 27.71 23.26 11.74
C SER A 307 26.35 23.72 12.25
N ASN A 308 26.22 24.93 12.79
CA ASN A 308 24.92 25.45 13.26
C ASN A 308 23.81 25.16 12.24
N PHE A 309 24.13 25.23 10.94
CA PHE A 309 23.26 24.85 9.84
C PHE A 309 22.80 23.39 9.85
N ALA A 310 23.69 22.40 10.00
CA ALA A 310 23.32 20.98 9.97
C ALA A 310 22.37 20.61 11.12
N SER A 311 22.57 21.14 12.32
CA SER A 311 21.59 20.96 13.41
C SER A 311 20.28 21.64 13.13
N ILE A 312 20.30 22.87 12.62
CA ILE A 312 19.07 23.59 12.29
C ILE A 312 18.25 22.80 11.28
N TRP A 313 18.89 22.23 10.24
CA TRP A 313 18.22 21.35 9.28
C TRP A 313 17.64 20.10 9.92
N PHE A 314 18.40 19.42 10.78
CA PHE A 314 17.93 18.24 11.51
C PHE A 314 16.72 18.56 12.39
N ILE A 315 16.83 19.60 13.23
CA ILE A 315 15.75 20.04 14.13
C ILE A 315 14.52 20.48 13.34
N SER A 316 14.71 21.25 12.26
CA SER A 316 13.62 21.71 11.39
C SER A 316 12.88 20.53 10.74
N LEU A 317 13.61 19.50 10.30
CA LEU A 317 13.03 18.29 9.74
C LEU A 317 12.19 17.52 10.77
N PHE A 318 12.72 17.31 11.98
CA PHE A 318 11.94 16.66 13.05
C PHE A 318 10.70 17.46 13.44
N LEU A 319 10.84 18.78 13.59
CA LEU A 319 9.71 19.66 13.91
C LEU A 319 8.64 19.61 12.81
N SER A 320 9.05 19.60 11.54
CA SER A 320 8.15 19.47 10.40
C SER A 320 7.40 18.15 10.39
N ILE A 321 8.08 17.03 10.66
CA ILE A 321 7.46 15.70 10.75
C ILE A 321 6.44 15.66 11.88
N PHE A 322 6.80 16.14 13.08
CA PHE A 322 5.88 16.18 14.22
C PHE A 322 4.67 17.08 13.96
N ALA A 323 4.89 18.28 13.41
CA ALA A 323 3.81 19.20 13.08
C ALA A 323 2.86 18.60 12.04
N THR A 324 3.41 17.95 11.01
CA THR A 324 2.61 17.30 9.96
C THR A 324 1.79 16.15 10.53
N GLY A 325 2.39 15.27 11.35
CA GLY A 325 1.69 14.17 11.99
C GLY A 325 0.56 14.64 12.91
N ILE A 326 0.78 15.71 13.69
CA ILE A 326 -0.26 16.30 14.55
C ILE A 326 -1.42 16.86 13.72
N LEU A 327 -1.13 17.58 12.63
CA LEU A 327 -2.16 18.12 11.74
C LEU A 327 -2.96 17.01 11.05
N GLU A 328 -2.28 15.95 10.61
CA GLU A 328 -2.90 14.79 9.98
C GLU A 328 -3.85 14.05 10.95
N MET A 329 -3.37 13.74 12.16
CA MET A 329 -4.20 13.12 13.20
C MET A 329 -5.42 13.98 13.56
N ARG A 330 -5.23 15.30 13.68
CA ARG A 330 -6.30 16.24 14.00
C ARG A 330 -7.38 16.28 12.92
N TRP A 331 -7.00 16.29 11.65
CA TRP A 331 -7.95 16.25 10.54
C TRP A 331 -8.66 14.90 10.42
N GLY A 332 -7.93 13.80 10.59
CA GLY A 332 -8.47 12.44 10.53
C GLY A 332 -9.37 12.07 11.72
N GLY A 333 -9.24 12.77 12.85
CA GLY A 333 -9.87 12.37 14.11
C GLY A 333 -9.27 11.08 14.69
N VAL A 334 -8.00 10.81 14.38
CA VAL A 334 -7.28 9.60 14.82
C VAL A 334 -6.47 9.90 16.07
N GLY A 335 -6.58 9.04 17.08
CA GLY A 335 -5.82 9.17 18.33
C GLY A 335 -4.33 8.89 18.13
N ILE A 336 -3.48 9.52 18.97
CA ILE A 336 -2.02 9.35 18.86
C ILE A 336 -1.56 7.90 19.10
N ASP A 337 -2.25 7.19 19.98
CA ASP A 337 -1.96 5.77 20.25
C ASP A 337 -2.24 4.90 19.01
N GLU A 338 -3.32 5.17 18.28
CA GLU A 338 -3.66 4.43 17.06
C GLU A 338 -2.69 4.75 15.92
N TRP A 339 -2.33 6.03 15.77
CA TRP A 339 -1.34 6.45 14.78
C TRP A 339 0.04 5.83 15.05
N TRP A 340 0.52 5.90 16.30
CA TRP A 340 1.79 5.29 16.68
C TRP A 340 1.79 3.78 16.50
N ARG A 341 0.69 3.11 16.86
CA ARG A 341 0.52 1.67 16.64
C ARG A 341 0.57 1.29 15.16
N ASN A 342 -0.02 2.11 14.31
CA ASN A 342 0.04 1.93 12.86
C ASN A 342 1.50 2.01 12.35
N GLU A 343 2.27 3.01 12.80
CA GLU A 343 3.69 3.14 12.43
C GLU A 343 4.54 1.96 12.92
N GLN A 344 4.33 1.50 14.15
CA GLN A 344 5.01 0.31 14.68
C GLN A 344 4.68 -0.92 13.85
N PHE A 345 3.40 -1.13 13.52
CA PHE A 345 2.97 -2.27 12.73
C PHE A 345 3.45 -2.19 11.28
N TRP A 346 3.53 -0.99 10.70
CA TRP A 346 4.14 -0.76 9.39
C TRP A 346 5.62 -1.17 9.38
N VAL A 347 6.41 -0.79 10.39
CA VAL A 347 7.82 -1.23 10.50
C VAL A 347 7.89 -2.75 10.63
N ILE A 348 7.09 -3.36 11.51
CA ILE A 348 7.08 -4.81 11.72
C ILE A 348 6.73 -5.54 10.42
N GLY A 349 5.65 -5.14 9.73
CA GLY A 349 5.24 -5.70 8.44
C GLY A 349 6.29 -5.47 7.35
N GLY A 350 6.93 -4.30 7.36
CA GLY A 350 8.03 -3.93 6.47
C GLY A 350 9.22 -4.87 6.57
N VAL A 351 9.74 -5.09 7.77
CA VAL A 351 10.89 -5.98 7.97
C VAL A 351 10.54 -7.47 7.88
N SER A 352 9.26 -7.85 7.88
CA SER A 352 8.79 -9.23 7.77
C SER A 352 8.03 -9.50 6.47
N SER A 353 6.71 -9.41 6.48
CA SER A 353 5.79 -9.77 5.41
C SER A 353 6.12 -9.09 4.08
N HIS A 354 6.42 -7.79 4.08
CA HIS A 354 6.75 -7.06 2.86
C HIS A 354 8.08 -7.52 2.27
N LEU A 355 9.09 -7.76 3.12
CA LEU A 355 10.40 -8.27 2.69
C LEU A 355 10.26 -9.64 2.00
N PHE A 356 9.57 -10.58 2.64
CA PHE A 356 9.33 -11.91 2.06
C PHE A 356 8.52 -11.82 0.77
N ALA A 357 7.47 -10.99 0.74
CA ALA A 357 6.64 -10.78 -0.44
C ALA A 357 7.44 -10.17 -1.61
N ALA A 358 8.35 -9.23 -1.34
CA ALA A 358 9.20 -8.65 -2.38
C ALA A 358 10.10 -9.69 -3.04
N PHE A 359 10.75 -10.56 -2.24
CA PHE A 359 11.58 -11.64 -2.78
C PHE A 359 10.75 -12.73 -3.48
N GLN A 360 9.67 -13.18 -2.86
CA GLN A 360 8.83 -14.25 -3.45
C GLN A 360 8.10 -13.79 -4.71
N GLY A 361 7.56 -12.57 -4.72
CA GLY A 361 6.91 -12.01 -5.91
C GLY A 361 7.89 -11.84 -7.07
N LEU A 362 9.13 -11.41 -6.79
CA LEU A 362 10.18 -11.35 -7.80
C LEU A 362 10.53 -12.75 -8.35
N LEU A 363 10.71 -13.73 -7.46
CA LEU A 363 10.99 -15.12 -7.86
C LEU A 363 9.85 -15.72 -8.68
N LYS A 364 8.60 -15.49 -8.29
CA LYS A 364 7.42 -15.98 -9.01
C LYS A 364 7.38 -15.43 -10.44
N VAL A 365 7.59 -14.13 -10.62
CA VAL A 365 7.53 -13.51 -11.95
C VAL A 365 8.73 -13.89 -12.82
N LEU A 366 9.94 -13.99 -12.25
CA LEU A 366 11.14 -14.32 -13.01
C LEU A 366 11.30 -15.82 -13.29
N ALA A 367 10.87 -16.69 -12.37
CA ALA A 367 11.08 -18.14 -12.44
C ALA A 367 9.79 -18.95 -12.70
N GLY A 368 8.62 -18.31 -12.77
CA GLY A 368 7.34 -18.99 -13.03
C GLY A 368 6.92 -19.97 -11.94
N ILE A 369 7.47 -19.85 -10.72
CA ILE A 369 7.17 -20.76 -9.61
C ILE A 369 5.85 -20.33 -8.96
N ASP A 370 4.81 -21.11 -9.14
CA ASP A 370 3.52 -20.88 -8.48
C ASP A 370 3.64 -21.05 -6.96
N THR A 371 3.25 -20.01 -6.23
CA THR A 371 3.25 -20.00 -4.77
C THR A 371 1.89 -20.45 -4.24
N ASN A 372 1.84 -21.65 -3.67
CA ASN A 372 0.68 -22.08 -2.89
C ASN A 372 0.64 -21.27 -1.59
N PHE A 373 -0.47 -20.58 -1.33
CA PHE A 373 -0.67 -19.86 -0.07
C PHE A 373 -1.76 -20.53 0.77
N THR A 374 -1.52 -20.61 2.08
CA THR A 374 -2.52 -21.02 3.06
C THR A 374 -3.48 -19.86 3.34
N VAL A 375 -4.78 -20.09 3.13
CA VAL A 375 -5.84 -19.14 3.48
C VAL A 375 -5.89 -18.97 5.00
N THR A 376 -5.92 -17.73 5.47
CA THR A 376 -6.07 -17.42 6.90
C THR A 376 -7.50 -17.76 7.34
N SER A 377 -7.66 -18.68 8.30
CA SER A 377 -8.97 -19.02 8.84
C SER A 377 -9.55 -17.83 9.62
N LYS A 378 -10.74 -17.36 9.21
CA LYS A 378 -11.51 -16.37 9.96
C LYS A 378 -12.54 -17.05 10.87
N ALA A 379 -12.13 -18.09 11.59
CA ALA A 379 -13.01 -18.75 12.55
C ALA A 379 -13.20 -17.82 13.76
N SER A 380 -14.46 -17.56 14.09
CA SER A 380 -14.87 -17.00 15.37
C SER A 380 -15.36 -18.16 16.22
N ASP A 381 -14.53 -18.66 17.13
CA ASP A 381 -15.06 -19.54 18.17
C ASP A 381 -15.86 -18.65 19.13
N GLU A 382 -17.18 -18.90 19.18
CA GLU A 382 -18.17 -18.10 19.91
C GLU A 382 -18.07 -18.25 21.44
N GLU A 383 -17.12 -19.03 21.94
CA GLU A 383 -17.01 -19.34 23.36
C GLU A 383 -15.69 -18.81 23.94
N GLY A 384 -15.86 -17.83 24.82
CA GLY A 384 -14.80 -17.01 25.39
C GLY A 384 -13.59 -17.78 25.90
N ASP A 385 -12.45 -17.48 25.31
CA ASP A 385 -11.28 -17.11 26.09
C ASP A 385 -10.36 -16.21 25.25
N PHE A 386 -9.95 -15.06 25.82
CA PHE A 386 -8.89 -14.23 25.22
C PHE A 386 -7.53 -14.96 25.14
N ALA A 387 -7.47 -16.24 25.53
CA ALA A 387 -6.30 -17.11 25.49
C ALA A 387 -5.72 -17.27 24.07
N GLU A 388 -6.56 -17.37 23.04
CA GLU A 388 -6.09 -17.46 21.64
C GLU A 388 -5.38 -16.19 21.15
N LEU A 389 -5.75 -15.03 21.70
CA LEU A 389 -5.13 -13.73 21.44
C LEU A 389 -3.64 -13.69 21.82
N TYR A 390 -3.24 -14.59 22.71
CA TYR A 390 -1.89 -14.71 23.22
C TYR A 390 -1.16 -15.97 22.75
N MET A 391 -1.79 -16.81 21.91
CA MET A 391 -1.11 -17.96 21.33
C MET A 391 -0.09 -17.53 20.30
N PHE A 392 1.17 -17.81 20.60
CA PHE A 392 2.28 -17.53 19.72
C PHE A 392 2.46 -18.69 18.72
N LYS A 393 2.17 -18.43 17.45
CA LYS A 393 2.40 -19.39 16.35
C LYS A 393 3.71 -19.05 15.66
N TRP A 394 4.73 -19.91 15.75
CA TRP A 394 5.99 -19.67 15.06
C TRP A 394 5.81 -19.73 13.53
N THR A 395 6.33 -18.72 12.82
CA THR A 395 6.38 -18.70 11.36
C THR A 395 7.72 -18.14 10.88
N THR A 396 8.11 -18.48 9.65
CA THR A 396 9.36 -17.98 9.03
C THR A 396 9.37 -16.45 8.88
N LEU A 397 8.19 -15.83 8.80
CA LEU A 397 8.02 -14.37 8.76
C LEU A 397 8.57 -13.66 10.01
N LEU A 398 8.68 -14.36 11.14
CA LEU A 398 9.19 -13.79 12.39
C LEU A 398 10.72 -13.75 12.46
N ILE A 399 11.42 -14.44 11.55
CA ILE A 399 12.89 -14.55 11.57
C ILE A 399 13.56 -13.17 11.42
N PRO A 400 13.27 -12.34 10.40
CA PRO A 400 13.98 -11.07 10.27
C PRO A 400 13.71 -10.08 11.42
N PRO A 401 12.47 -9.88 11.91
CA PRO A 401 12.22 -9.01 13.06
C PRO A 401 12.90 -9.51 14.35
N THR A 402 12.90 -10.82 14.61
CA THR A 402 13.61 -11.38 15.79
C THR A 402 15.11 -11.15 15.67
N THR A 403 15.71 -11.44 14.52
CA THR A 403 17.14 -11.20 14.28
C THR A 403 17.48 -9.71 14.47
N LEU A 404 16.73 -8.80 13.85
CA LEU A 404 16.93 -7.35 13.98
C LEU A 404 16.87 -6.88 15.43
N LEU A 405 15.92 -7.40 16.20
CA LEU A 405 15.76 -7.05 17.61
C LEU A 405 16.97 -7.53 18.42
N ILE A 406 17.38 -8.79 18.25
CA ILE A 406 18.51 -9.38 18.98
C ILE A 406 19.81 -8.63 18.65
N ILE A 407 20.11 -8.40 17.37
CA ILE A 407 21.36 -7.74 16.99
C ILE A 407 21.41 -6.29 17.50
N ASN A 408 20.29 -5.55 17.48
CA ASN A 408 20.27 -4.19 18.02
C ASN A 408 20.43 -4.17 19.55
N LEU A 409 19.84 -5.11 20.28
CA LEU A 409 20.05 -5.25 21.73
C LEU A 409 21.51 -5.57 22.05
N VAL A 410 22.12 -6.52 21.34
CA VAL A 410 23.55 -6.86 21.48
C VAL A 410 24.43 -5.66 21.13
N GLY A 411 24.11 -4.94 20.05
CA GLY A 411 24.82 -3.73 19.63
C GLY A 411 24.79 -2.63 20.68
N VAL A 412 23.65 -2.42 21.35
CA VAL A 412 23.53 -1.44 22.45
C VAL A 412 24.44 -1.82 23.61
N VAL A 413 24.40 -3.08 24.05
CA VAL A 413 25.25 -3.57 25.14
C VAL A 413 26.74 -3.44 24.78
N ALA A 414 27.12 -3.90 23.59
CA ALA A 414 28.51 -3.81 23.11
C ALA A 414 28.99 -2.35 22.98
N GLY A 415 28.16 -1.46 22.45
CA GLY A 415 28.49 -0.04 22.29
C GLY A 415 28.67 0.67 23.63
N ILE A 416 27.83 0.37 24.63
CA ILE A 416 27.96 0.91 25.99
C ILE A 416 29.23 0.38 26.65
N SER A 417 29.49 -0.93 26.58
CA SER A 417 30.70 -1.55 27.13
C SER A 417 31.97 -0.94 26.52
N TYR A 418 31.99 -0.72 25.21
CA TYR A 418 33.12 -0.07 24.53
C TYR A 418 33.33 1.37 25.01
N ALA A 419 32.26 2.19 25.07
CA ALA A 419 32.37 3.57 25.50
C ALA A 419 32.82 3.74 26.96
N ILE A 420 32.42 2.83 27.84
CA ILE A 420 32.90 2.78 29.23
C ILE A 420 34.41 2.53 29.27
N ASN A 421 34.95 1.74 28.35
CA ASN A 421 36.38 1.42 28.30
C ASN A 421 37.21 2.50 27.59
N SER A 422 36.64 3.19 26.59
CA SER A 422 37.34 4.20 25.78
C SER A 422 37.34 5.62 26.37
N GLY A 423 36.68 5.84 27.51
CA GLY A 423 36.65 7.13 28.21
C GLY A 423 35.64 8.15 27.67
N TYR A 424 35.55 9.31 28.34
CA TYR A 424 34.48 10.30 28.16
C TYR A 424 34.32 10.88 26.74
N GLN A 425 35.39 10.89 25.93
CA GLN A 425 35.35 11.43 24.56
C GLN A 425 34.43 10.63 23.61
N SER A 426 34.10 9.39 23.96
CA SER A 426 33.25 8.51 23.15
C SER A 426 31.73 8.70 23.40
N TRP A 427 31.34 9.43 24.45
CA TRP A 427 29.95 9.50 24.92
C TRP A 427 29.02 10.33 24.03
N GLY A 428 29.50 11.45 23.48
CA GLY A 428 28.71 12.27 22.54
C GLY A 428 28.28 11.48 21.29
N PRO A 429 29.22 10.87 20.54
CA PRO A 429 28.91 10.02 19.40
C PRO A 429 28.06 8.80 19.77
N LEU A 430 28.28 8.22 20.96
CA LEU A 430 27.49 7.10 21.46
C LEU A 430 26.00 7.47 21.58
N PHE A 431 25.68 8.65 22.11
CA PHE A 431 24.29 9.08 22.30
C PHE A 431 23.49 9.06 20.98
N GLY A 432 24.07 9.58 19.90
CA GLY A 432 23.44 9.56 18.58
C GLY A 432 23.19 8.14 18.07
N LYS A 433 24.16 7.23 18.25
CA LYS A 433 24.02 5.82 17.85
C LYS A 433 22.96 5.08 18.67
N LEU A 434 22.97 5.29 19.99
CA LEU A 434 21.99 4.71 20.91
C LEU A 434 20.58 5.22 20.62
N PHE A 435 20.42 6.50 20.27
CA PHE A 435 19.12 7.07 19.90
C PHE A 435 18.50 6.32 18.71
N PHE A 436 19.25 6.10 17.63
CA PHE A 436 18.72 5.37 16.47
C PHE A 436 18.49 3.88 16.76
N ALA A 437 19.36 3.22 17.54
CA ALA A 437 19.14 1.83 17.92
C ALA A 437 17.90 1.68 18.80
N PHE A 438 17.70 2.61 19.75
CA PHE A 438 16.51 2.63 20.60
C PHE A 438 15.25 2.91 19.80
N TRP A 439 15.29 3.80 18.81
CA TRP A 439 14.18 4.03 17.88
C TRP A 439 13.71 2.74 17.21
N VAL A 440 14.64 1.93 16.69
CA VAL A 440 14.32 0.62 16.07
C VAL A 440 13.72 -0.34 17.10
N ILE A 441 14.32 -0.46 18.29
CA ILE A 441 13.84 -1.36 19.35
C ILE A 441 12.42 -0.97 19.81
N VAL A 442 12.13 0.33 19.94
CA VAL A 442 10.80 0.82 20.31
C VAL A 442 9.76 0.50 19.24
N HIS A 443 10.10 0.57 17.95
CA HIS A 443 9.19 0.18 16.88
C HIS A 443 8.89 -1.33 16.90
N LEU A 444 9.89 -2.15 17.25
CA LEU A 444 9.74 -3.61 17.38
C LEU A 444 9.21 -4.06 18.76
N TYR A 445 8.93 -3.13 19.68
CA TYR A 445 8.45 -3.49 21.02
C TYR A 445 7.10 -4.23 21.04
N PRO A 446 6.07 -3.85 20.25
CA PRO A 446 4.82 -4.61 20.20
C PRO A 446 5.03 -6.05 19.72
N PHE A 447 5.98 -6.25 18.80
CA PHE A 447 6.41 -7.56 18.33
C PHE A 447 7.06 -8.38 19.45
N LEU A 448 7.99 -7.79 20.21
CA LEU A 448 8.59 -8.43 21.39
C LEU A 448 7.53 -8.81 22.42
N LYS A 449 6.61 -7.89 22.73
CA LYS A 449 5.48 -8.17 23.63
C LYS A 449 4.61 -9.30 23.08
N GLY A 450 4.56 -9.47 21.75
CA GLY A 450 3.85 -10.54 21.08
C GLY A 450 4.50 -11.91 21.17
N LEU A 451 5.82 -11.98 21.02
CA LEU A 451 6.61 -13.17 21.31
C LEU A 451 6.47 -13.63 22.76
N MET A 452 6.38 -12.68 23.70
CA MET A 452 6.33 -12.99 25.13
C MET A 452 4.96 -13.51 25.61
N GLY A 453 3.94 -13.54 24.73
CA GLY A 453 2.62 -14.10 25.00
C GLY A 453 1.97 -13.59 26.30
N ARG A 454 0.98 -14.31 26.80
CA ARG A 454 0.50 -14.19 28.19
C ARG A 454 1.23 -15.24 29.02
N GLN A 455 2.54 -15.13 29.11
CA GLN A 455 3.23 -15.74 30.22
C GLN A 455 3.24 -14.73 31.37
N ASN A 456 3.14 -15.21 32.61
CA ASN A 456 3.01 -14.47 33.88
C ASN A 456 4.03 -13.32 34.03
N ARG A 457 4.08 -12.57 35.15
CA ARG A 457 5.16 -11.57 35.38
C ARG A 457 6.60 -12.14 35.23
N THR A 458 6.76 -13.46 35.29
CA THR A 458 8.01 -14.22 35.34
C THR A 458 8.93 -14.14 34.11
N PRO A 459 8.51 -14.25 32.83
CA PRO A 459 9.39 -14.13 31.67
C PRO A 459 9.92 -12.71 31.49
N THR A 460 9.13 -11.68 31.80
CA THR A 460 9.62 -10.30 31.77
C THR A 460 10.72 -10.10 32.79
N ILE A 461 10.54 -10.62 34.01
CA ILE A 461 11.57 -10.61 35.06
C ILE A 461 12.81 -11.40 34.61
N VAL A 462 12.64 -12.61 34.09
CA VAL A 462 13.76 -13.44 33.59
C VAL A 462 14.51 -12.73 32.47
N VAL A 463 13.82 -12.16 31.48
CA VAL A 463 14.46 -11.40 30.38
C VAL A 463 15.22 -10.18 30.92
N MET A 464 14.66 -9.44 31.88
CA MET A 464 15.36 -8.32 32.51
C MET A 464 16.64 -8.80 33.22
N TRP A 465 16.57 -9.90 33.98
CA TRP A 465 17.76 -10.49 34.62
C TRP A 465 18.76 -11.03 33.61
N SER A 466 18.33 -11.64 32.51
CA SER A 466 19.19 -12.10 31.43
C SER A 466 19.91 -10.95 30.73
N ILE A 467 19.23 -9.82 30.48
CA ILE A 467 19.84 -8.60 29.93
C ILE A 467 20.88 -8.04 30.90
N LEU A 468 20.56 -7.99 32.19
CA LEU A 468 21.46 -7.50 33.23
C LEU A 468 22.71 -8.39 33.36
N LEU A 469 22.53 -9.71 33.42
CA LEU A 469 23.63 -10.68 33.42
C LEU A 469 24.49 -10.57 32.16
N ALA A 470 23.87 -10.51 30.97
CA ALA A 470 24.60 -10.36 29.70
C ALA A 470 25.42 -9.06 29.65
N SER A 471 24.89 -7.98 30.23
CA SER A 471 25.59 -6.70 30.34
C SER A 471 26.80 -6.80 31.27
N ILE A 472 26.67 -7.48 32.42
CA ILE A 472 27.77 -7.75 33.35
C ILE A 472 28.85 -8.62 32.67
N PHE A 473 28.46 -9.70 31.99
CA PHE A 473 29.39 -10.57 31.27
C PHE A 473 30.11 -9.82 30.15
N SER A 474 29.42 -8.96 29.40
CA SER A 474 30.04 -8.13 28.35
C SER A 474 31.07 -7.16 28.95
N LEU A 475 30.76 -6.51 30.07
CA LEU A 475 31.68 -5.62 30.76
C LEU A 475 32.92 -6.36 31.30
N LEU A 476 32.71 -7.53 31.90
CA LEU A 476 33.79 -8.40 32.39
C LEU A 476 34.68 -8.85 31.23
N TRP A 477 34.08 -9.29 30.13
CA TRP A 477 34.81 -9.70 28.93
C TRP A 477 35.69 -8.56 28.41
N VAL A 478 35.13 -7.37 28.18
CA VAL A 478 35.90 -6.21 27.68
C VAL A 478 37.03 -5.80 28.64
N ARG A 479 36.89 -6.05 29.94
CA ARG A 479 37.94 -5.78 30.94
C ARG A 479 39.04 -6.83 30.99
N ILE A 480 38.69 -8.09 30.74
CA ILE A 480 39.60 -9.24 30.81
C ILE A 480 40.31 -9.48 29.47
N ASP A 481 39.62 -9.22 28.36
CA ASP A 481 40.05 -9.56 27.00
C ASP A 481 41.37 -8.86 26.63
N PRO A 482 42.48 -9.61 26.56
CA PRO A 482 43.80 -9.04 26.27
C PRO A 482 43.95 -8.61 24.80
N PHE A 483 42.99 -8.95 23.93
CA PHE A 483 43.02 -8.63 22.50
C PHE A 483 42.29 -7.33 22.15
N THR A 484 41.64 -6.68 23.12
CA THR A 484 41.09 -5.33 22.89
C THR A 484 42.23 -4.31 22.90
N THR A 485 42.36 -3.54 21.82
CA THR A 485 43.35 -2.47 21.70
C THR A 485 43.08 -1.42 22.77
N ARG A 486 43.85 -1.46 23.86
CA ARG A 486 43.89 -0.37 24.83
C ARG A 486 44.34 0.87 24.07
N VAL A 487 43.46 1.87 23.98
CA VAL A 487 43.85 3.19 23.45
C VAL A 487 44.85 3.76 24.45
N THR A 488 46.13 3.51 24.20
CA THR A 488 47.24 4.20 24.86
C THR A 488 47.07 5.68 24.56
N GLY A 489 46.87 6.49 25.59
CA GLY A 489 46.97 7.95 25.46
C GLY A 489 48.33 8.33 24.88
N PRO A 490 48.50 9.59 24.42
CA PRO A 490 49.79 10.04 23.90
C PRO A 490 50.89 9.75 24.92
N ASP A 491 52.03 9.23 24.46
CA ASP A 491 53.21 9.06 25.31
C ASP A 491 53.54 10.40 25.96
N ILE A 492 53.35 10.48 27.28
CA ILE A 492 53.74 11.65 28.05
C ILE A 492 55.26 11.59 28.16
N GLN A 493 55.98 12.09 27.15
CA GLN A 493 57.38 12.41 27.33
C GLN A 493 57.47 13.57 28.33
N GLN A 494 58.21 13.37 29.42
CA GLN A 494 58.65 14.47 30.26
C GLN A 494 59.54 15.39 29.42
N CYS A 495 58.99 16.50 28.95
CA CYS A 495 59.82 17.56 28.42
C CYS A 495 60.64 18.17 29.56
N GLY A 496 61.95 18.22 29.38
CA GLY A 496 62.86 18.96 30.26
C GLY A 496 62.57 20.46 30.24
N SER A 497 63.30 21.20 31.06
CA SER A 497 63.07 22.60 31.46
C SER A 497 63.22 23.68 30.37
N ASN A 498 62.92 23.38 29.10
CA ASN A 498 62.85 24.33 27.98
C ASN A 498 61.59 24.09 27.12
N CYS A 499 60.42 24.00 27.76
CA CYS A 499 59.12 24.03 27.09
C CYS A 499 58.47 25.41 27.17
#